data_AF-B5CM72-F1
#
_entry.id   AF-B5CM72-F1
#
_cell.length_a   1.000
_cell.length_b   1.000
_cell.length_c   1.000
_cell.angle_alpha   90.00
_cell.angle_beta   90.00
_cell.angle_gamma   90.00
#
_symmetry.space_group_name_H-M   'P 1'
#
loop_
_entity.id
_entity.type
_entity.pdbx_description
1 polymer ?
#
loop_
_entity_poly.entity_id
_entity_poly.type
_entity_poly.pdbx_seq_one_letter_code
_entity_poly.pdbx_strand_id
1 'polypeptide(L)'
;MLISLAEELDTSVSVLLGENIQKPCPDDELNLKSISEKLETINLQLAKRSAMRIRIFRWLLIVGCVGIVAGFIFLGTMQSAYLNWDFNNPELAVAGTFLHGVEFLFVRIAPFVFVAFVTGIILTYRKR
;
A
#
# COMPACT_ATOMS: atom_id res chain seq x y z
N MET A 1 -50.78 -32.76 -7.65
CA MET A 1 -49.87 -33.91 -7.50
C MET A 1 -48.52 -33.70 -8.20
N LEU A 2 -48.43 -33.00 -9.34
CA LEU A 2 -47.14 -32.62 -9.95
C LEU A 2 -46.44 -31.43 -9.25
N ILE A 3 -47.21 -30.50 -8.71
CA ILE A 3 -46.70 -29.37 -7.89
C ILE A 3 -45.92 -29.86 -6.66
N SER A 4 -46.29 -31.00 -6.09
CA SER A 4 -45.65 -31.56 -4.90
C SER A 4 -44.31 -32.24 -5.17
N LEU A 5 -44.01 -32.62 -6.43
CA LEU A 5 -42.72 -33.22 -6.79
C LEU A 5 -41.67 -32.15 -7.14
N ALA A 6 -42.11 -31.00 -7.65
CA ALA A 6 -41.23 -29.88 -8.02
C ALA A 6 -40.63 -29.17 -6.80
N GLU A 7 -41.32 -29.22 -5.66
CA GLU A 7 -40.89 -28.60 -4.41
C GLU A 7 -39.81 -29.41 -3.67
N GLU A 8 -39.69 -30.71 -3.96
CA GLU A 8 -38.69 -31.61 -3.35
C GLU A 8 -37.35 -31.62 -4.11
N LEU A 9 -37.33 -31.21 -5.39
CA LEU A 9 -36.16 -31.31 -6.27
C LEU A 9 -35.46 -29.97 -6.55
N ASP A 10 -35.89 -28.89 -5.90
CA ASP A 10 -35.37 -27.51 -6.02
C ASP A 10 -35.02 -27.09 -7.47
N THR A 11 -35.84 -27.56 -8.42
CA THR A 11 -35.66 -27.30 -9.85
C THR A 11 -37.00 -26.87 -10.44
N SER A 12 -37.00 -25.67 -11.03
CA SER A 12 -38.23 -25.00 -11.47
C SER A 12 -38.97 -25.80 -12.54
N VAL A 13 -40.30 -25.80 -12.42
CA VAL A 13 -41.27 -26.46 -13.33
C VAL A 13 -41.05 -26.11 -14.81
N SER A 14 -40.37 -25.01 -15.09
CA SER A 14 -39.93 -24.58 -16.44
C SER A 14 -38.94 -25.54 -17.11
N VAL A 15 -38.13 -26.29 -16.35
CA VAL A 15 -37.18 -27.28 -16.91
C VAL A 15 -37.91 -28.54 -17.42
N LEU A 16 -39.01 -28.92 -16.77
CA LEU A 16 -39.79 -30.12 -17.10
C LEU A 16 -40.77 -29.92 -18.27
N LEU A 17 -41.14 -28.67 -18.57
CA LEU A 17 -42.08 -28.31 -19.64
C LEU A 17 -41.44 -28.22 -21.03
N GLY A 18 -40.13 -28.45 -21.15
CA GLY A 18 -39.44 -28.38 -22.44
C GLY A 18 -39.54 -27.00 -23.09
N GLU A 19 -39.72 -25.94 -22.30
CA GLU A 19 -39.63 -24.58 -22.78
C GLU A 19 -38.17 -24.33 -23.12
N ASN A 20 -37.90 -24.41 -24.43
CA ASN A 20 -36.66 -24.13 -25.11
C ASN A 20 -35.75 -23.23 -24.28
N ILE A 21 -34.69 -23.81 -23.67
CA ILE A 21 -33.55 -23.04 -23.20
C ILE A 21 -33.06 -22.31 -24.44
N GLN A 22 -33.48 -21.05 -24.51
CA GLN A 22 -33.18 -20.13 -25.59
C GLN A 22 -31.66 -20.17 -25.72
N LYS A 23 -31.18 -20.77 -26.83
CA LYS A 23 -29.77 -20.73 -27.23
C LYS A 23 -29.31 -19.29 -27.01
N PRO A 24 -28.16 -19.05 -26.35
CA PRO A 24 -27.66 -17.70 -26.22
C PRO A 24 -27.56 -17.15 -27.64
N CYS A 25 -28.26 -16.04 -27.89
CA CYS A 25 -28.20 -15.37 -29.18
C CYS A 25 -26.72 -15.10 -29.49
N PRO A 26 -26.27 -15.20 -30.75
CA PRO A 26 -24.89 -14.87 -31.12
C PRO A 26 -24.52 -13.43 -30.69
N ASP A 27 -25.52 -12.57 -30.56
CA ASP A 27 -25.43 -11.21 -30.07
C ASP A 27 -25.00 -11.15 -28.59
N ASP A 28 -25.50 -12.06 -27.74
CA ASP A 28 -25.11 -12.16 -26.33
C ASP A 28 -23.69 -12.71 -26.18
N GLU A 29 -23.28 -13.64 -27.04
CA GLU A 29 -21.91 -14.17 -27.03
C GLU A 29 -20.89 -13.10 -27.47
N LEU A 30 -21.24 -12.26 -28.45
CA LEU A 30 -20.46 -11.10 -28.87
C LEU A 30 -20.36 -10.05 -27.76
N ASN A 31 -21.48 -9.76 -27.10
CA ASN A 31 -21.53 -8.81 -25.98
C ASN A 31 -20.71 -9.32 -24.78
N LEU A 32 -20.87 -10.60 -24.39
CA LEU A 32 -20.09 -11.23 -23.33
C LEU A 32 -18.59 -11.23 -23.63
N LYS A 33 -18.21 -11.50 -24.88
CA LYS A 33 -16.82 -11.45 -25.32
C LYS A 33 -16.24 -10.04 -25.23
N SER A 34 -17.00 -9.02 -25.61
CA SER A 34 -16.58 -7.62 -25.47
C SER A 34 -16.45 -7.19 -24.01
N ILE A 35 -17.35 -7.65 -23.12
CA ILE A 35 -17.28 -7.39 -21.68
C ILE A 35 -16.07 -8.12 -21.07
N SER A 36 -15.78 -9.34 -21.50
CA SER A 36 -14.61 -10.11 -21.08
C SER A 36 -13.30 -9.40 -21.43
N GLU A 37 -13.13 -8.90 -22.66
CA GLU A 37 -11.95 -8.12 -23.06
C GLU A 37 -11.80 -6.82 -22.25
N LYS A 38 -12.92 -6.14 -21.98
CA LYS A 38 -12.93 -4.93 -21.14
C LYS A 38 -12.53 -5.28 -19.71
N LEU A 39 -13.03 -6.38 -19.14
CA LEU A 39 -12.63 -6.84 -17.81
C LEU A 39 -11.16 -7.24 -17.77
N GLU A 40 -10.67 -7.96 -18.78
CA GLU A 40 -9.28 -8.41 -18.85
C GLU A 40 -8.33 -7.22 -18.90
N THR A 41 -8.61 -6.22 -19.76
CA THR A 41 -7.78 -5.00 -19.85
C THR A 41 -7.81 -4.19 -18.54
N ILE A 42 -8.97 -4.08 -17.88
CA ILE A 42 -9.10 -3.45 -16.55
C ILE A 42 -8.29 -4.22 -15.50
N ASN A 43 -8.36 -5.55 -15.50
CA ASN A 43 -7.64 -6.41 -14.57
C ASN A 43 -6.13 -6.32 -14.80
N LEU A 44 -5.69 -6.29 -16.05
CA LEU A 44 -4.28 -6.14 -16.43
C LEU A 44 -3.72 -4.77 -16.01
N GLN A 45 -4.50 -3.70 -16.16
CA GLN A 45 -4.14 -2.37 -15.66
C GLN A 45 -4.09 -2.31 -14.14
N LEU A 46 -5.06 -2.90 -13.45
CA LEU A 46 -5.09 -3.01 -11.99
C LEU A 46 -3.87 -3.79 -11.46
N ALA A 47 -3.54 -4.91 -12.08
CA ALA A 47 -2.38 -5.74 -11.76
C ALA A 47 -1.05 -5.00 -12.00
N LYS A 48 -0.93 -4.25 -13.11
CA LYS A 48 0.24 -3.39 -13.35
C LYS A 48 0.36 -2.29 -12.30
N ARG A 49 -0.76 -1.64 -11.96
CA ARG A 49 -0.78 -0.52 -11.00
C ARG A 49 -0.47 -1.00 -9.58
N SER A 50 -0.92 -2.20 -9.19
CA SER A 50 -0.59 -2.80 -7.89
C SER A 50 0.89 -3.20 -7.80
N ALA A 51 1.44 -3.82 -8.85
CA ALA A 51 2.86 -4.19 -8.92
C ALA A 51 3.80 -2.96 -8.84
N MET A 52 3.46 -1.88 -9.55
CA MET A 52 4.23 -0.62 -9.49
C MET A 52 4.16 0.02 -8.10
N ARG A 53 2.99 0.00 -7.45
CA ARG A 53 2.81 0.56 -6.11
C ARG A 53 3.72 -0.12 -5.08
N ILE A 54 3.81 -1.45 -5.12
CA ILE A 54 4.66 -2.24 -4.21
C ILE A 54 6.13 -1.86 -4.38
N ARG A 55 6.58 -1.66 -5.61
CA ARG A 55 7.97 -1.26 -5.89
C ARG A 55 8.27 0.11 -5.30
N ILE A 56 7.37 1.08 -5.47
CA ILE A 56 7.52 2.43 -4.91
C ILE A 56 7.58 2.38 -3.38
N PHE A 57 6.67 1.66 -2.72
CA PHE A 57 6.70 1.56 -1.26
C PHE A 57 7.97 0.90 -0.72
N ARG A 58 8.49 -0.13 -1.41
CA ARG A 58 9.75 -0.77 -1.04
C ARG A 58 10.93 0.18 -1.16
N TRP A 59 10.99 0.98 -2.22
CA TRP A 59 12.02 2.01 -2.37
C TRP A 59 11.89 3.12 -1.31
N LEU A 60 10.67 3.55 -1.03
CA LEU A 60 10.39 4.57 0.00
C LEU A 60 10.90 4.10 1.37
N LEU A 61 10.63 2.83 1.73
CA LEU A 61 11.12 2.16 2.94
C LEU A 61 12.65 2.13 3.03
N ILE A 62 13.31 1.71 1.96
CA ILE A 62 14.77 1.61 1.93
C ILE A 62 15.39 3.00 2.06
N VAL A 63 14.91 3.97 1.29
CA VAL A 63 15.44 5.34 1.30
C VAL A 63 15.24 5.99 2.68
N GLY A 64 14.07 5.83 3.30
CA GLY A 64 13.83 6.39 4.63
C GLY A 64 14.66 5.75 5.71
N CYS A 65 14.85 4.43 5.68
CA CYS A 65 15.71 3.74 6.64
C CYS A 65 17.17 4.18 6.51
N VAL A 66 17.69 4.26 5.28
CA VAL A 66 19.05 4.77 5.00
C VAL A 66 19.18 6.23 5.45
N GLY A 67 18.16 7.07 5.21
CA GLY A 67 18.16 8.47 5.64
C GLY A 67 18.21 8.64 7.16
N ILE A 68 17.46 7.82 7.90
CA ILE A 68 17.49 7.84 9.38
C ILE A 68 18.87 7.43 9.89
N VAL A 69 19.44 6.33 9.36
CA VAL A 69 20.77 5.85 9.78
C VAL A 69 21.86 6.88 9.45
N ALA A 70 21.83 7.46 8.25
CA ALA A 70 22.77 8.52 7.86
C ALA A 70 22.65 9.76 8.76
N GLY A 71 21.41 10.17 9.11
CA GLY A 71 21.16 11.25 10.05
C GLY A 71 21.76 10.98 11.44
N PHE A 72 21.58 9.76 11.96
CA PHE A 72 22.19 9.35 13.24
C PHE A 72 23.73 9.38 13.20
N ILE A 73 24.34 8.90 12.12
CA ILE A 73 25.80 8.95 11.96
C ILE A 73 26.28 10.40 11.91
N PHE A 74 25.62 11.25 11.11
CA PHE A 74 25.95 12.67 11.00
C PHE A 74 25.86 13.38 12.35
N LEU A 75 24.73 13.21 13.06
CA LEU A 75 24.54 13.78 14.39
C LEU A 75 25.57 13.24 15.37
N GLY A 76 25.87 11.94 15.39
CA GLY A 76 26.89 11.36 16.26
C GLY A 76 28.30 11.91 16.01
N THR A 77 28.67 12.15 14.75
CA THR A 77 29.96 12.77 14.41
C THR A 77 30.02 14.24 14.85
N MET A 78 28.92 14.98 14.72
CA MET A 78 28.81 16.38 15.15
C MET A 78 28.75 16.51 16.68
N GLN A 79 28.08 15.59 17.37
CA GLN A 79 27.94 15.58 18.82
C GLN A 79 29.32 15.53 19.49
N SER A 80 30.21 14.67 19.00
CA SER A 80 31.60 14.60 19.46
C SER A 80 32.42 15.88 19.20
N ALA A 81 32.09 16.62 18.14
CA ALA A 81 32.80 17.84 17.76
C ALA A 81 32.30 19.05 18.56
N TYR A 82 30.98 19.22 18.67
CA TYR A 82 30.35 20.37 19.31
C TYR A 82 30.44 20.33 20.84
N LEU A 83 30.44 19.14 21.46
CA LEU A 83 30.66 19.00 22.92
C LEU A 83 32.00 19.57 23.40
N ASN A 84 32.99 19.67 22.52
CA ASN A 84 34.31 20.22 22.81
C ASN A 84 34.43 21.71 22.46
N TRP A 85 33.36 22.38 22.02
CA TRP A 85 33.40 23.80 21.71
C TRP A 85 33.48 24.64 23.00
N ASP A 86 34.15 25.79 22.91
CA ASP A 86 34.24 26.71 24.04
C ASP A 86 32.93 27.50 24.18
N PHE A 87 32.11 27.10 25.15
CA PHE A 87 30.84 27.74 25.48
C PHE A 87 30.98 29.13 26.14
N ASN A 88 32.20 29.57 26.47
CA ASN A 88 32.41 30.97 26.86
C ASN A 88 32.28 31.94 25.69
N ASN A 89 32.46 31.45 24.45
CA ASN A 89 32.21 32.25 23.26
C ASN A 89 30.71 32.21 22.93
N PRO A 90 30.01 33.38 22.92
CA PRO A 90 28.56 33.43 22.76
C PRO A 90 28.10 32.88 21.39
N GLU A 91 28.90 33.07 20.34
CA GLU A 91 28.59 32.57 19.00
C GLU A 91 28.56 31.04 18.93
N LEU A 92 29.54 30.38 19.55
CA LEU A 92 29.62 28.93 19.61
C LEU A 92 28.52 28.35 20.51
N ALA A 93 28.24 28.98 21.65
CA ALA A 93 27.19 28.56 22.57
C ALA A 93 25.78 28.58 21.93
N VAL A 94 25.48 29.61 21.13
CA VAL A 94 24.23 29.68 20.35
C VAL A 94 24.20 28.59 19.27
N ALA A 95 25.31 28.41 18.55
CA ALA A 95 25.37 27.50 17.41
C ALA A 95 25.04 26.05 17.74
N GLY A 96 25.39 25.53 18.92
CA GLY A 96 24.98 24.17 19.26
C GLY A 96 24.11 23.98 20.48
N THR A 97 23.63 25.04 21.12
CA THR A 97 22.26 24.97 21.65
C THR A 97 21.26 24.78 20.50
N PHE A 98 21.49 25.43 19.34
CA PHE A 98 20.69 25.21 18.14
C PHE A 98 20.85 23.79 17.57
N LEU A 99 22.08 23.30 17.35
CA LEU A 99 22.32 21.90 16.94
C LEU A 99 21.71 20.90 17.92
N HIS A 100 21.84 21.12 19.23
CA HIS A 100 21.23 20.24 20.22
C HIS A 100 19.70 20.25 20.16
N GLY A 101 19.08 21.40 19.87
CA GLY A 101 17.66 21.50 19.59
C GLY A 101 17.23 20.67 18.37
N VAL A 102 18.04 20.67 17.31
CA VAL A 102 17.81 19.84 16.11
C VAL A 102 17.96 18.35 16.42
N GLU A 103 19.01 17.95 17.14
CA GLU A 103 19.19 16.57 17.62
C GLU A 103 17.96 16.09 18.40
N PHE A 104 17.50 16.91 19.34
CA PHE A 104 16.35 16.59 20.18
C PHE A 104 15.07 16.40 19.36
N LEU A 105 14.83 17.27 18.38
CA LEU A 105 13.70 17.14 17.47
C LEU A 105 13.82 15.89 16.60
N PHE A 106 15.00 15.63 16.04
CA PHE A 106 15.25 14.47 15.18
C PHE A 106 15.03 13.15 15.91
N VAL A 107 15.57 13.01 17.12
CA VAL A 107 15.38 11.81 17.97
C VAL A 107 13.91 11.58 18.29
N ARG A 108 13.11 12.64 18.42
CA ARG A 108 11.66 12.53 18.67
C ARG A 108 10.83 12.27 17.41
N ILE A 109 11.23 12.80 16.25
CA ILE A 109 10.53 12.59 14.99
C ILE A 109 10.82 11.21 14.40
N ALA A 110 12.04 10.69 14.57
CA ALA A 110 12.45 9.39 14.02
C ALA A 110 11.48 8.23 14.38
N PRO A 111 11.00 8.08 15.63
CA PRO A 111 9.97 7.11 15.99
C PRO A 111 8.66 7.25 15.19
N PHE A 112 8.17 8.47 14.97
CA PHE A 112 6.94 8.70 14.19
C PHE A 112 7.13 8.33 12.72
N VAL A 113 8.28 8.70 12.14
CA VAL A 113 8.64 8.32 10.77
C VAL A 113 8.74 6.80 10.66
N PHE A 114 9.29 6.14 11.66
CA PHE A 114 9.34 4.68 11.72
C PHE A 114 7.94 4.05 11.77
N VAL A 115 7.01 4.58 12.58
CA VAL A 115 5.61 4.12 12.62
C VAL A 115 4.90 4.33 11.27
N ALA A 116 5.14 5.46 10.59
CA ALA A 116 4.61 5.70 9.25
C ALA A 116 5.12 4.64 8.25
N PHE A 117 6.39 4.25 8.38
CA PHE A 117 6.96 3.17 7.59
C PHE A 117 6.33 1.81 7.88
N VAL A 118 6.19 1.43 9.16
CA VAL A 118 5.54 0.19 9.57
C VAL A 118 4.08 0.14 9.07
N THR A 119 3.36 1.25 9.18
CA THR A 119 1.98 1.36 8.67
C THR A 119 1.93 1.20 7.16
N GLY A 120 2.89 1.79 6.44
CA GLY A 120 3.07 1.60 4.99
C GLY A 120 3.34 0.14 4.61
N ILE A 121 4.14 -0.58 5.40
CA ILE A 121 4.37 -2.02 5.23
C ILE A 121 3.06 -2.79 5.41
N ILE A 122 2.37 -2.61 6.55
CA ILE A 122 1.14 -3.35 6.87
C ILE A 122 0.08 -3.13 5.79
N LEU A 123 -0.13 -1.89 5.35
CA LEU A 123 -1.08 -1.58 4.27
C LEU A 123 -0.68 -2.19 2.93
N THR A 124 0.62 -2.33 2.65
CA THR A 124 1.12 -3.00 1.43
C THR A 124 0.90 -4.51 1.51
N TYR A 125 1.10 -5.12 2.68
CA TYR A 125 0.86 -6.56 2.87
C TYR A 125 -0.62 -6.92 2.93
N ARG A 126 -1.48 -6.08 3.51
CA ARG A 126 -2.93 -6.32 3.60
C ARG A 126 -3.67 -6.18 2.27
N LYS A 127 -3.02 -5.59 1.26
CA LYS A 127 -3.57 -5.40 -0.09
C LYS A 127 -3.10 -6.46 -1.08
N ARG A 128 -2.32 -7.43 -0.61
CA ARG A 128 -2.00 -8.67 -1.30
C ARG A 128 -3.04 -9.71 -0.92
#